data_AF-A0A401TYD9-F1
#
_entry.id   AF-A0A401TYD9-F1
#
_cell.length_a   1.000
_cell.length_b   1.000
_cell.length_c   1.000
_cell.angle_alpha   90.00
_cell.angle_beta   90.00
_cell.angle_gamma   90.00
#
_symmetry.space_group_name_H-M   'P 1'
#
loop_
_entity.id
_entity.type
_entity.pdbx_description
1 polymer ?
#
loop_
_entity_poly.entity_id
_entity_poly.type
_entity_poly.pdbx_seq_one_letter_code
_entity_poly.pdbx_strand_id
1 'polypeptide(L)'
;GISSKDERITQSVKDITALLEEYREALAKLIANAKSIDELTVEMTESAAAISQGAAAMKSDLLADQKRLETESHAMIGETEQLILMLAAGSFVLGLGWAFLLGKGISRPIAAMCAAMRELAAGNFDVVLPGLGRRDELGEMAGAVEEFKVQAVAKAERDAATQEAQNKASATARRAELIRFADEFESAVGSIVSNVSASAVQ
;
A
#
# COMPACT_ATOMS: atom_id res chain seq x y z
N GLY A 1 -85.26 84.20 -53.76
CA GLY A 1 -84.86 83.09 -52.88
C GLY A 1 -84.64 81.75 -53.59
N ILE A 2 -84.39 81.73 -54.90
CA ILE A 2 -84.15 80.49 -55.69
C ILE A 2 -82.64 80.33 -55.98
N SER A 3 -81.93 81.41 -56.32
CA SER A 3 -80.48 81.41 -56.61
C SER A 3 -79.59 80.92 -55.44
N SER A 4 -79.86 81.33 -54.20
CA SER A 4 -79.06 80.91 -53.04
C SER A 4 -79.28 79.46 -52.61
N LYS A 5 -80.35 78.80 -53.08
CA LYS A 5 -80.58 77.36 -52.84
C LYS A 5 -79.78 76.50 -53.83
N ASP A 6 -79.70 76.89 -55.10
CA ASP A 6 -78.90 76.19 -56.11
C ASP A 6 -77.39 76.21 -55.82
N GLU A 7 -76.88 77.35 -55.34
CA GLU A 7 -75.46 77.49 -55.00
C GLU A 7 -75.07 76.61 -53.80
N ARG A 8 -75.94 76.50 -52.79
CA ARG A 8 -75.78 75.57 -51.66
C ARG A 8 -75.84 74.10 -52.09
N ILE A 9 -76.76 73.75 -52.99
CA ILE A 9 -76.87 72.38 -53.51
C ILE A 9 -75.59 72.02 -54.29
N THR A 10 -75.08 72.93 -55.12
CA THR A 10 -73.85 72.71 -55.90
C THR A 10 -72.63 72.52 -55.00
N GLN A 11 -72.50 73.32 -53.94
CA GLN A 11 -71.41 73.16 -52.97
C GLN A 11 -71.53 71.84 -52.20
N SER A 12 -72.73 71.47 -51.75
CA SER A 12 -72.95 70.18 -51.07
C SER A 12 -72.65 68.98 -51.97
N VAL A 13 -73.00 69.04 -53.25
CA VAL A 13 -72.65 67.99 -54.23
C VAL A 13 -71.12 67.90 -54.37
N LYS A 14 -70.42 69.04 -54.47
CA LYS A 14 -68.95 69.09 -54.56
C LYS A 14 -68.26 68.49 -53.32
N ASP A 15 -68.73 68.83 -52.14
CA ASP A 15 -68.19 68.32 -50.87
C ASP A 15 -68.44 66.81 -50.73
N ILE A 16 -69.63 66.34 -51.09
CA ILE A 16 -69.95 64.90 -51.12
C ILE A 16 -69.06 64.16 -52.12
N THR A 17 -68.82 64.71 -53.31
CA THR A 17 -67.92 64.08 -54.29
C THR A 17 -66.47 64.02 -53.81
N ALA A 18 -65.99 65.07 -53.13
CA ALA A 18 -64.64 65.07 -52.55
C ALA A 18 -64.51 64.04 -51.42
N LEU A 19 -65.51 63.95 -50.53
CA LEU A 19 -65.56 62.97 -49.46
C LEU A 19 -65.62 61.53 -49.99
N LEU A 20 -66.35 61.29 -51.09
CA LEU A 20 -66.43 59.99 -51.75
C LEU A 20 -65.10 59.56 -52.36
N GLU A 21 -64.34 60.48 -52.96
CA GLU A 21 -62.99 60.18 -53.46
C GLU A 21 -62.00 59.92 -52.31
N GLU A 22 -62.03 60.70 -51.23
CA GLU A 22 -61.21 60.45 -50.04
C GLU A 22 -61.55 59.10 -49.39
N TYR A 23 -62.84 58.77 -49.27
CA TYR A 23 -63.28 57.47 -48.75
C TYR A 23 -62.84 56.32 -49.65
N ARG A 24 -62.91 56.48 -50.99
CA ARG A 24 -62.43 55.50 -51.96
C ARG A 24 -60.92 55.26 -51.85
N GLU A 25 -60.13 56.31 -51.69
CA GLU A 25 -58.68 56.20 -51.51
C GLU A 25 -58.33 55.52 -50.17
N ALA A 26 -59.01 55.88 -49.09
CA ALA A 26 -58.85 55.24 -47.79
C ALA A 26 -59.21 53.75 -47.83
N LEU A 27 -60.29 53.39 -48.54
CA LEU A 27 -60.71 52.00 -48.73
C LEU A 27 -59.67 51.22 -49.55
N ALA A 28 -59.13 51.83 -50.61
CA ALA A 28 -58.05 51.22 -51.40
C ALA A 28 -56.80 50.96 -50.55
N LYS A 29 -56.40 51.91 -49.70
CA LYS A 29 -55.29 51.74 -48.74
C LYS A 29 -55.58 50.65 -47.71
N LEU A 30 -56.80 50.56 -47.20
CA LEU A 30 -57.21 49.50 -46.27
C LEU A 30 -57.12 48.12 -46.91
N ILE A 31 -57.60 47.95 -48.13
CA ILE A 31 -57.50 46.68 -48.87
C ILE A 31 -56.03 46.31 -49.10
N ALA A 32 -55.20 47.27 -49.51
CA ALA A 32 -53.77 47.03 -49.72
C ALA A 32 -53.07 46.60 -48.42
N ASN A 33 -53.31 47.31 -47.32
CA ASN A 33 -52.74 46.97 -46.01
C ASN A 33 -53.24 45.63 -45.49
N ALA A 34 -54.53 45.32 -45.64
CA ALA A 34 -55.09 44.03 -45.24
C ALA A 34 -54.44 42.87 -46.01
N LYS A 35 -54.19 43.05 -47.31
CA LYS A 35 -53.46 42.08 -48.13
C LYS A 35 -52.01 41.92 -47.67
N SER A 36 -51.31 43.02 -47.40
CA SER A 36 -49.93 42.96 -46.87
C SER A 36 -49.86 42.28 -45.50
N ILE A 37 -50.84 42.50 -44.62
CA ILE A 37 -50.92 41.82 -43.32
C ILE A 37 -51.13 40.31 -43.51
N ASP A 38 -52.00 39.90 -44.44
CA ASP A 38 -52.25 38.49 -44.74
C ASP A 38 -50.98 37.80 -45.25
N GLU A 39 -50.30 38.40 -46.23
CA GLU A 39 -49.01 37.91 -46.76
C GLU A 39 -47.95 37.80 -45.66
N LEU A 40 -47.81 38.82 -44.81
CA LEU A 40 -46.84 38.82 -43.70
C LEU A 40 -47.19 37.75 -42.65
N THR A 41 -48.48 37.52 -42.40
CA THR A 41 -48.94 36.50 -41.44
C THR A 41 -48.64 35.09 -41.94
N VAL A 42 -48.77 34.85 -43.25
CA VAL A 42 -48.38 33.58 -43.88
C VAL A 42 -46.86 33.36 -43.75
N GLU A 43 -46.04 34.35 -44.11
CA GLU A 43 -44.58 34.26 -44.01
C GLU A 43 -44.11 34.06 -42.56
N MET A 44 -44.72 34.76 -41.60
CA MET A 44 -44.44 34.59 -40.18
C MET A 44 -44.79 33.18 -39.69
N THR A 45 -45.91 32.62 -40.15
CA THR A 45 -46.32 31.26 -39.75
C THR A 45 -45.38 30.21 -40.32
N GLU A 46 -44.94 30.36 -41.57
CA GLU A 46 -43.96 29.47 -42.21
C GLU A 46 -42.59 29.55 -41.51
N SER A 47 -42.13 30.77 -41.21
CA SER A 47 -40.88 30.99 -40.47
C SER A 47 -40.95 30.42 -39.05
N ALA A 48 -42.07 30.60 -38.34
CA ALA A 48 -42.27 30.03 -37.02
C ALA A 48 -42.27 28.49 -37.06
N ALA A 49 -42.88 27.89 -38.09
CA ALA A 49 -42.84 26.45 -38.31
C ALA A 49 -41.40 25.96 -38.54
N ALA A 50 -40.63 26.63 -39.42
CA ALA A 50 -39.24 26.29 -39.69
C ALA A 50 -38.35 26.41 -38.45
N ILE A 51 -38.50 27.48 -37.67
CA ILE A 51 -37.78 27.69 -36.41
C ILE A 51 -38.13 26.58 -35.40
N SER A 52 -39.42 26.27 -35.23
CA SER A 52 -39.85 25.24 -34.28
C SER A 52 -39.31 23.85 -34.66
N GLN A 53 -39.30 23.52 -35.96
CA GLN A 53 -38.76 22.28 -36.47
C GLN A 53 -37.24 22.22 -36.31
N GLY A 54 -36.53 23.30 -36.62
CA GLY A 54 -35.08 23.41 -36.39
C GLY A 54 -34.71 23.27 -34.92
N ALA A 55 -35.47 23.89 -34.02
CA ALA A 55 -35.27 23.77 -32.58
C ALA A 55 -35.54 22.34 -32.07
N ALA A 56 -36.56 21.65 -32.60
CA ALA A 56 -36.84 20.26 -32.27
C ALA A 56 -35.73 19.32 -32.76
N ALA A 57 -35.22 19.53 -33.98
CA ALA A 57 -34.10 18.77 -34.53
C ALA A 57 -32.82 18.99 -33.71
N MET A 58 -32.48 20.24 -33.40
CA MET A 58 -31.33 20.58 -32.55
C MET A 58 -31.44 19.94 -31.16
N LYS A 59 -32.63 19.99 -30.54
CA LYS A 59 -32.85 19.33 -29.24
C LYS A 59 -32.65 17.82 -29.33
N SER A 60 -33.16 17.20 -30.39
CA SER A 60 -32.98 15.77 -30.62
C SER A 60 -31.51 15.39 -30.80
N ASP A 61 -30.76 16.18 -31.55
CA ASP A 61 -29.34 15.98 -31.82
C ASP A 61 -28.51 16.13 -30.53
N LEU A 62 -28.76 17.20 -29.76
CA LEU A 62 -28.12 17.41 -28.46
C LEU A 62 -28.39 16.27 -27.46
N LEU A 63 -29.61 15.72 -27.43
CA LEU A 63 -29.94 14.57 -26.58
C LEU A 63 -29.23 13.30 -27.05
N ALA A 64 -29.08 13.10 -28.36
CA ALA A 64 -28.34 11.98 -28.92
C ALA A 64 -26.84 12.09 -28.59
N ASP A 65 -26.26 13.27 -28.75
CA ASP A 65 -24.87 13.55 -28.41
C ASP A 65 -24.61 13.43 -26.90
N GLN A 66 -25.51 13.94 -26.06
CA GLN A 66 -25.40 13.76 -24.60
C GLN A 66 -25.35 12.27 -24.25
N LYS A 67 -26.25 11.46 -24.80
CA LYS A 67 -26.29 10.01 -24.54
C LYS A 67 -25.04 9.30 -25.05
N ARG A 68 -24.51 9.71 -26.20
CA ARG A 68 -23.26 9.19 -26.76
C ARG A 68 -22.07 9.51 -25.85
N LEU A 69 -21.96 10.76 -25.41
CA LEU A 69 -20.91 11.23 -24.49
C LEU A 69 -21.00 10.52 -23.12
N GLU A 70 -22.20 10.33 -22.58
CA GLU A 70 -22.39 9.55 -21.35
C GLU A 70 -21.94 8.10 -21.53
N THR A 71 -22.29 7.46 -22.65
CA THR A 71 -21.90 6.08 -22.94
C THR A 71 -20.39 5.94 -23.12
N GLU A 72 -19.75 6.85 -23.87
CA GLU A 72 -18.30 6.90 -24.06
C GLU A 72 -17.56 7.18 -22.73
N SER A 73 -18.09 8.10 -21.92
CA SER A 73 -17.52 8.43 -20.60
C SER A 73 -17.60 7.26 -19.63
N HIS A 74 -18.75 6.59 -19.54
CA HIS A 74 -18.91 5.41 -18.68
C HIS A 74 -18.01 4.25 -19.11
N ALA A 75 -17.80 4.06 -20.41
CA ALA A 75 -16.89 3.03 -20.92
C ALA A 75 -15.43 3.32 -20.52
N MET A 76 -14.96 4.56 -20.70
CA MET A 76 -13.57 4.93 -20.33
C MET A 76 -13.32 4.90 -18.82
N ILE A 77 -14.32 5.31 -18.02
CA ILE A 77 -14.21 5.28 -16.56
C ILE A 77 -14.16 3.83 -16.05
N GLY A 78 -15.01 2.95 -16.58
CA GLY A 78 -15.06 1.55 -16.19
C GLY A 78 -13.76 0.79 -16.48
N GLU A 79 -13.17 1.00 -17.66
CA GLU A 79 -11.88 0.38 -18.01
C GLU A 79 -10.74 0.88 -17.13
N THR A 80 -10.70 2.19 -16.85
CA THR A 80 -9.65 2.78 -16.01
C THR A 80 -9.76 2.29 -14.56
N GLU A 81 -10.99 2.21 -14.01
CA GLU A 81 -11.24 1.70 -12.66
C GLU A 81 -10.82 0.23 -12.52
N GLN A 82 -11.18 -0.61 -13.49
CA GLN A 82 -10.77 -2.02 -13.50
C GLN A 82 -9.25 -2.19 -13.57
N LEU A 83 -8.57 -1.42 -14.42
CA LEU A 83 -7.11 -1.48 -14.53
C LEU A 83 -6.43 -1.06 -13.23
N ILE A 84 -6.90 0.02 -12.57
CA ILE A 84 -6.39 0.46 -11.27
C ILE A 84 -6.59 -0.63 -10.21
N LEU A 85 -7.79 -1.24 -10.14
CA LEU A 85 -8.07 -2.31 -9.18
C LEU A 85 -7.20 -3.55 -9.43
N MET A 86 -6.99 -3.95 -10.69
CA MET A 86 -6.11 -5.08 -11.02
C MET A 86 -4.65 -4.79 -10.64
N LEU A 87 -4.16 -3.58 -10.90
CA LEU A 87 -2.80 -3.18 -10.49
C LEU A 87 -2.65 -3.10 -8.97
N ALA A 88 -3.64 -2.57 -8.27
CA ALA A 88 -3.66 -2.50 -6.82
C ALA A 88 -3.67 -3.92 -6.21
N ALA A 89 -4.57 -4.79 -6.68
CA ALA A 89 -4.63 -6.18 -6.23
C ALA A 89 -3.33 -6.95 -6.56
N GLY A 90 -2.81 -6.78 -7.78
CA GLY A 90 -1.56 -7.41 -8.21
C GLY A 90 -0.36 -7.00 -7.36
N SER A 91 -0.19 -5.69 -7.12
CA SER A 91 0.89 -5.19 -6.27
C SER A 91 0.76 -5.64 -4.81
N PHE A 92 -0.45 -5.72 -4.28
CA PHE A 92 -0.70 -6.24 -2.94
C PHE A 92 -0.33 -7.72 -2.80
N VAL A 93 -0.77 -8.56 -3.75
CA VAL A 93 -0.43 -9.99 -3.76
C VAL A 93 1.08 -10.21 -3.91
N LEU A 94 1.74 -9.45 -4.79
CA LEU A 94 3.19 -9.49 -4.91
C LEU A 94 3.87 -9.09 -3.59
N GLY A 95 3.43 -8.00 -2.96
CA GLY A 95 3.96 -7.55 -1.67
C GLY A 95 3.86 -8.63 -0.58
N LEU A 96 2.70 -9.31 -0.48
CA LEU A 96 2.52 -10.43 0.44
C LEU A 96 3.43 -11.62 0.10
N GLY A 97 3.59 -11.95 -1.19
CA GLY A 97 4.49 -12.99 -1.66
C GLY A 97 5.95 -12.73 -1.26
N TRP A 98 6.43 -11.51 -1.49
CA TRP A 98 7.77 -11.09 -1.10
C TRP A 98 7.97 -11.09 0.42
N ALA A 99 7.01 -10.57 1.17
CA ALA A 99 7.04 -10.58 2.64
C ALA A 99 7.12 -12.01 3.19
N PHE A 100 6.35 -12.94 2.64
CA PHE A 100 6.37 -14.34 3.03
C PHE A 100 7.70 -15.02 2.69
N LEU A 101 8.21 -14.80 1.47
CA LEU A 101 9.50 -15.35 1.01
C LEU A 101 10.67 -14.85 1.85
N LEU A 102 10.76 -13.55 2.10
CA LEU A 102 11.84 -12.97 2.91
C LEU A 102 11.72 -13.41 4.38
N GLY A 103 10.50 -13.39 4.93
CA GLY A 103 10.25 -13.79 6.31
C GLY A 103 10.63 -15.25 6.58
N LYS A 104 10.28 -16.16 5.66
CA LYS A 104 10.57 -17.60 5.79
C LYS A 104 11.96 -18.00 5.29
N GLY A 105 12.50 -17.28 4.31
CA GLY A 105 13.80 -17.56 3.69
C GLY A 105 14.98 -17.02 4.47
N ILE A 106 14.82 -15.84 5.10
CA ILE A 106 15.91 -15.08 5.74
C ILE A 106 15.58 -14.77 7.20
N SER A 107 14.53 -13.99 7.49
CA SER A 107 14.31 -13.43 8.83
C SER A 107 14.13 -14.50 9.91
N ARG A 108 13.32 -15.54 9.64
CA ARG A 108 13.10 -16.65 10.58
C ARG A 108 14.38 -17.48 10.83
N PRO A 109 15.11 -17.96 9.79
CA PRO A 109 16.38 -18.65 9.99
C PRO A 109 17.42 -17.84 10.77
N ILE A 110 17.57 -16.54 10.49
CA ILE A 110 18.50 -15.68 11.24
C ILE A 110 18.11 -15.61 12.71
N ALA A 111 16.83 -15.36 13.02
CA ALA A 111 16.36 -15.31 14.40
C ALA A 111 16.58 -16.65 15.13
N ALA A 112 16.34 -17.77 14.45
CA ALA A 112 16.59 -19.10 14.99
C ALA A 112 18.09 -19.34 15.24
N MET A 113 18.97 -18.87 14.35
CA MET A 113 20.43 -18.98 14.54
C MET A 113 20.89 -18.15 15.74
N CYS A 114 20.37 -16.93 15.90
CA CYS A 114 20.66 -16.11 17.08
C CYS A 114 20.22 -16.79 18.38
N ALA A 115 19.08 -17.49 18.37
CA ALA A 115 18.64 -18.27 19.52
C ALA A 115 19.57 -19.45 19.80
N ALA A 116 19.96 -20.21 18.77
CA ALA A 116 20.88 -21.33 18.91
C ALA A 116 22.26 -20.88 19.45
N MET A 117 22.80 -19.76 18.98
CA MET A 117 24.06 -19.22 19.50
C MET A 117 23.96 -18.81 20.98
N ARG A 118 22.80 -18.31 21.44
CA ARG A 118 22.59 -17.99 22.86
C ARG A 118 22.60 -19.23 23.73
N GLU A 119 21.99 -20.31 23.27
CA GLU A 119 22.01 -21.61 23.97
C GLU A 119 23.44 -22.18 24.05
N LEU A 120 24.20 -22.13 22.95
CA LEU A 120 25.61 -22.52 22.94
C LEU A 120 26.42 -21.70 23.95
N ALA A 121 26.19 -20.38 24.01
CA ALA A 121 26.85 -19.50 24.97
C ALA A 121 26.45 -19.80 26.44
N ALA A 122 25.26 -20.37 26.66
CA ALA A 122 24.80 -20.84 27.96
C ALA A 122 25.38 -22.22 28.35
N GLY A 123 26.19 -22.84 27.48
CA GLY A 123 26.82 -24.15 27.70
C GLY A 123 25.98 -25.34 27.23
N ASN A 124 24.90 -25.10 26.49
CA ASN A 124 24.09 -26.16 25.89
C ASN A 124 24.63 -26.51 24.50
N PHE A 125 25.43 -27.57 24.41
CA PHE A 125 26.07 -28.00 23.16
C PHE A 125 25.25 -29.02 22.34
N ASP A 126 24.08 -29.44 22.85
CA ASP A 126 23.18 -30.38 22.16
C ASP A 126 22.25 -29.69 21.14
N VAL A 127 22.35 -28.37 21.00
CA VAL A 127 21.51 -27.61 20.07
C VAL A 127 21.88 -27.91 18.62
N VAL A 128 20.85 -28.17 17.81
CA VAL A 128 20.96 -28.34 16.36
C VAL A 128 20.89 -26.96 15.70
N LEU A 129 21.92 -26.61 14.93
CA LEU A 129 21.99 -25.32 14.25
C LEU A 129 21.02 -25.26 13.06
N PRO A 130 20.11 -24.27 13.03
CA PRO A 130 19.12 -24.15 11.96
C PRO A 130 19.80 -23.76 10.65
N GLY A 131 19.55 -24.51 9.57
CA GLY A 131 20.11 -24.21 8.24
C GLY A 131 21.45 -24.88 7.93
N LEU A 132 21.91 -25.81 8.78
CA LEU A 132 23.04 -26.67 8.45
C LEU A 132 22.76 -27.45 7.14
N GLY A 133 23.70 -27.41 6.19
CA GLY A 133 23.54 -28.04 4.87
C GLY A 133 22.82 -27.19 3.82
N ARG A 134 22.42 -25.94 4.14
CA ARG A 134 22.02 -24.97 3.11
C ARG A 134 23.21 -24.61 2.22
N ARG A 135 22.92 -24.22 0.98
CA ARG A 135 23.93 -23.86 -0.05
C ARG A 135 24.09 -22.34 -0.22
N ASP A 136 23.63 -21.58 0.76
CA ASP A 136 23.69 -20.12 0.80
C ASP A 136 24.55 -19.66 1.98
N GLU A 137 24.69 -18.34 2.14
CA GLU A 137 25.50 -17.71 3.17
C GLU A 137 25.04 -18.08 4.59
N LEU A 138 23.74 -18.37 4.77
CA LEU A 138 23.22 -18.84 6.05
C LEU A 138 23.70 -20.26 6.36
N GLY A 139 23.82 -21.12 5.34
CA GLY A 139 24.40 -22.45 5.46
C GLY A 139 25.89 -22.43 5.78
N GLU A 140 26.64 -21.54 5.14
CA GLU A 140 28.07 -21.33 5.43
C GLU A 140 28.27 -20.86 6.88
N MET A 141 27.47 -19.90 7.33
CA MET A 141 27.48 -19.44 8.71
C MET A 141 27.09 -20.56 9.69
N ALA A 142 26.09 -21.38 9.38
CA ALA A 142 25.72 -22.54 10.19
C ALA A 142 26.88 -23.54 10.31
N GLY A 143 27.59 -23.82 9.21
CA GLY A 143 28.76 -24.71 9.20
C GLY A 143 29.91 -24.20 10.07
N ALA A 144 30.22 -22.91 9.99
CA ALA A 144 31.25 -22.30 10.82
C ALA A 144 30.91 -22.37 12.33
N VAL A 145 29.65 -22.13 12.68
CA VAL A 145 29.19 -22.22 14.09
C VAL A 145 29.21 -23.68 14.58
N GLU A 146 28.92 -24.65 13.71
CA GLU A 146 29.02 -26.07 14.06
C GLU A 146 30.46 -26.47 14.37
N GLU A 147 31.42 -26.01 13.55
CA GLU A 147 32.84 -26.25 13.81
C GLU A 147 33.27 -25.63 15.16
N PHE A 148 32.81 -24.40 15.44
CA PHE A 148 33.06 -23.77 16.74
C PHE A 148 32.47 -24.57 17.91
N LYS A 149 31.26 -25.11 17.76
CA LYS A 149 30.62 -25.98 18.76
C LYS A 149 31.47 -27.22 19.05
N VAL A 150 31.93 -27.90 18.00
CA VAL A 150 32.78 -29.10 18.11
C VAL A 150 34.10 -28.76 18.82
N GLN A 151 34.72 -27.63 18.46
CA GLN A 151 35.94 -27.16 19.12
C GLN A 151 35.71 -26.81 20.59
N ALA A 152 34.59 -26.18 20.92
CA ALA A 152 34.22 -25.83 22.30
C ALA A 152 34.01 -27.08 23.18
N VAL A 153 33.31 -28.09 22.67
CA VAL A 153 33.12 -29.38 23.37
C VAL A 153 34.46 -30.08 23.59
N ALA A 154 35.29 -30.20 22.54
CA ALA A 154 36.60 -30.83 22.65
C ALA A 154 37.52 -30.10 23.64
N LYS A 155 37.40 -28.77 23.74
CA LYS A 155 38.14 -27.98 24.74
C LYS A 155 37.62 -28.26 26.15
N ALA A 156 36.30 -28.28 26.36
CA ALA A 156 35.70 -28.58 27.66
C ALA A 156 36.09 -29.98 28.17
N GLU A 157 36.09 -30.99 27.29
CA GLU A 157 36.53 -32.35 27.63
C GLU A 157 38.01 -32.40 28.01
N ARG A 158 38.87 -31.70 27.25
CA ARG A 158 40.30 -31.60 27.57
C ARG A 158 40.51 -30.94 28.92
N ASP A 159 39.87 -29.80 29.18
CA ASP A 159 39.99 -29.04 30.41
C ASP A 159 39.53 -29.88 31.63
N ALA A 160 38.45 -30.65 31.47
CA ALA A 160 37.98 -31.60 32.48
C ALA A 160 39.01 -32.71 32.77
N ALA A 161 39.60 -33.29 31.72
CA ALA A 161 40.62 -34.33 31.86
C ALA A 161 41.91 -33.79 32.51
N THR A 162 42.36 -32.59 32.17
CA THR A 162 43.51 -31.95 32.84
C THR A 162 43.20 -31.66 34.30
N GLN A 163 41.99 -31.18 34.63
CA GLN A 163 41.62 -30.94 36.01
C GLN A 163 41.59 -32.23 36.83
N GLU A 164 41.05 -33.32 36.28
CA GLU A 164 41.05 -34.62 36.95
C GLU A 164 42.47 -35.15 37.17
N ALA A 165 43.36 -35.01 36.17
CA ALA A 165 44.75 -35.39 36.28
C ALA A 165 45.50 -34.58 37.36
N GLN A 166 45.29 -33.26 37.40
CA GLN A 166 45.86 -32.38 38.44
C GLN A 166 45.35 -32.74 39.84
N ASN A 167 44.06 -33.03 39.97
CA ASN A 167 43.46 -33.46 41.24
C ASN A 167 44.07 -34.79 41.73
N LYS A 168 44.24 -35.77 40.83
CA LYS A 168 44.89 -37.06 41.13
C LYS A 168 46.36 -36.89 41.52
N ALA A 169 47.10 -36.05 40.79
CA ALA A 169 48.50 -35.74 41.09
C ALA A 169 48.64 -35.07 42.46
N SER A 170 47.80 -34.08 42.76
CA SER A 170 47.77 -33.38 44.06
C SER A 170 47.42 -34.31 45.21
N ALA A 171 46.45 -35.21 45.03
CA ALA A 171 46.09 -36.21 46.03
C ALA A 171 47.24 -37.20 46.29
N THR A 172 47.94 -37.62 45.24
CA THR A 172 49.09 -38.52 45.35
C THR A 172 50.27 -37.84 46.05
N ALA A 173 50.58 -36.59 45.68
CA ALA A 173 51.63 -35.80 46.33
C ALA A 173 51.33 -35.59 47.82
N ARG A 174 50.08 -35.23 48.16
CA ARG A 174 49.66 -35.07 49.56
C ARG A 174 49.78 -36.37 50.35
N ARG A 175 49.44 -37.51 49.74
CA ARG A 175 49.61 -38.82 50.37
C ARG A 175 51.08 -39.15 50.62
N ALA A 176 51.95 -38.88 49.65
CA ALA A 176 53.39 -39.09 49.79
C ALA A 176 53.99 -38.20 50.89
N GLU A 177 53.56 -36.95 50.98
CA GLU A 177 53.99 -36.00 52.02
C GLU A 177 53.54 -36.46 53.42
N LEU A 178 52.30 -36.94 53.56
CA LEU A 178 51.81 -37.50 54.83
C LEU A 178 52.60 -38.73 55.28
N ILE A 179 52.98 -39.61 54.35
CA ILE A 179 53.84 -40.77 54.65
C ILE A 179 55.21 -40.29 55.14
N ARG A 180 55.83 -39.34 54.44
CA ARG A 180 57.13 -38.77 54.84
C ARG A 180 57.06 -38.14 56.24
N PHE A 181 55.98 -37.42 56.55
CA PHE A 181 55.79 -36.85 57.88
C PHE A 181 55.63 -37.92 58.97
N ALA A 182 54.96 -39.04 58.67
CA ALA A 182 54.84 -40.16 59.59
C ALA A 182 56.20 -40.81 59.86
N ASP A 183 57.00 -41.07 58.82
CA ASP A 183 58.36 -41.64 58.96
C ASP A 183 59.28 -40.72 59.78
N GLU A 184 59.23 -39.41 59.55
CA GLU A 184 60.03 -38.44 60.29
C GLU A 184 59.56 -38.32 61.75
N PHE A 185 58.25 -38.39 61.99
CA PHE A 185 57.69 -38.45 63.34
C PHE A 185 58.13 -39.72 64.08
N GLU A 186 58.08 -40.89 63.43
CA GLU A 186 58.51 -42.17 64.02
C GLU A 186 60.00 -42.14 64.39
N SER A 187 60.85 -41.62 63.50
CA SER A 187 62.28 -41.43 63.76
C SER A 187 62.54 -40.47 64.93
N ALA A 188 61.86 -39.33 64.97
CA ALA A 188 62.00 -38.35 66.05
C ALA A 188 61.58 -38.95 67.40
N VAL A 189 60.42 -39.62 67.47
CA VAL A 189 59.93 -40.30 68.68
C VAL A 189 60.89 -41.41 69.11
N GLY A 190 61.38 -42.22 68.16
CA GLY A 190 62.37 -43.27 68.43
C GLY A 190 63.66 -42.72 69.05
N SER A 191 64.17 -41.58 68.55
CA SER A 191 65.34 -40.91 69.11
C SER A 191 65.11 -40.38 70.54
N ILE A 192 63.92 -39.85 70.84
CA ILE A 192 63.55 -39.35 72.17
C ILE A 192 63.46 -40.50 73.16
N VAL A 193 62.78 -41.59 72.79
CA VAL A 193 62.67 -42.79 73.64
C VAL A 193 64.04 -43.41 73.89
N SER A 194 64.91 -43.46 72.88
CA SER A 194 66.30 -43.92 73.04
C SER A 194 67.09 -43.02 74.01
N ASN A 195 66.97 -41.70 73.88
CA ASN A 195 67.64 -40.75 74.78
C ASN A 195 67.12 -40.82 76.22
N VAL A 196 65.80 -40.92 76.41
CA VAL A 196 65.18 -41.07 77.74
C VAL A 196 65.57 -42.40 78.40
N SER A 197 65.62 -43.48 77.62
CA SER A 197 66.05 -44.79 78.14
C SER A 197 67.53 -44.78 78.54
N ALA A 198 68.39 -44.08 77.78
CA ALA A 198 69.79 -43.91 78.13
C ALA A 198 69.99 -43.08 79.41
N SER A 199 69.13 -42.08 79.67
CA SER A 199 69.15 -41.30 80.91
C SER A 199 68.57 -42.02 82.13
N ALA A 200 67.76 -43.08 81.95
CA ALA A 200 67.17 -43.85 83.04
C ALA A 200 68.07 -45.01 83.54
N VAL A 201 69.16 -45.32 82.83
CA VAL A 201 70.14 -46.37 83.17
C VAL A 201 71.35 -45.81 83.94
N GLN A 202 71.39 -44.49 84.16
CA GLN A 202 72.40 -43.78 84.96
C GLN A 202 71.80 -43.30 86.28
#